data_AF-A0A9C9VKW3-F1
#
_entry.id   AF-A0A9C9VKW3-F1
#
_cell.length_a   1.000
_cell.length_b   1.000
_cell.length_c   1.000
_cell.angle_alpha   90.00
_cell.angle_beta   90.00
_cell.angle_gamma   90.00
#
_symmetry.space_group_name_H-M   'P 1'
#
loop_
_entity.id
_entity.type
_entity.pdbx_description
1 polymer ?
#
loop_
_entity_poly.entity_id
_entity_poly.type
_entity_poly.pdbx_seq_one_letter_code
_entity_poly.pdbx_strand_id
1 'polypeptide(L)' 'MKNIALLGATGSIGKSTIEVIEQYKEQFNLYAVTCNKNTVVLDSILSRFAPRFALISDKERCHYYKSTY' A
#
# COMPACT_ATOMS: atom_id res chain seq x y z
N MET A 1 17.21 -3.24 7.77
CA MET A 1 15.91 -2.93 7.13
C MET A 1 15.73 -1.44 6.93
N LYS A 2 15.38 -1.02 5.72
CA LYS A 2 15.03 0.36 5.37
C LYS A 2 13.51 0.49 5.24
N ASN A 3 12.94 1.53 5.86
CA ASN A 3 11.51 1.80 5.76
C ASN A 3 11.21 2.55 4.46
N ILE A 4 10.22 2.05 3.72
CA ILE A 4 9.77 2.65 2.46
C ILE A 4 8.33 3.14 2.61
N ALA A 5 8.09 4.39 2.22
CA ALA A 5 6.76 4.93 2.02
C ALA A 5 6.47 4.98 0.51
N LEU A 6 5.47 4.23 0.06
CA LEU A 6 5.13 4.10 -1.36
C LEU A 6 3.90 4.95 -1.71
N LEU A 7 4.14 6.00 -2.49
CA LEU A 7 3.08 6.89 -2.98
C LEU A 7 2.51 6.37 -4.30
N GLY A 8 1.21 6.10 -4.38
CA GLY A 8 0.58 5.53 -5.56
C GLY A 8 0.88 4.04 -5.76
N ALA A 9 0.82 3.24 -4.68
CA ALA A 9 1.16 1.82 -4.67
C ALA A 9 0.34 0.97 -5.66
N THR A 10 -0.84 1.45 -6.06
CA THR A 10 -1.75 0.75 -6.96
C THR A 10 -1.56 1.10 -8.44
N GLY A 11 -0.67 2.07 -8.76
CA GLY A 11 -0.31 2.44 -10.13
C GLY A 11 0.74 1.51 -10.74
N SER A 12 1.11 1.73 -12.01
CA SER A 12 2.08 0.87 -12.71
C SER A 12 3.43 0.79 -12.00
N ILE A 13 4.01 1.93 -11.63
CA ILE A 13 5.29 1.99 -10.87
C ILE A 13 5.12 1.38 -9.48
N GLY A 14 3.98 1.65 -8.82
CA GLY A 14 3.68 1.12 -7.49
C GLY A 14 3.68 -0.41 -7.47
N LYS A 15 3.02 -1.05 -8.45
CA LYS A 15 2.98 -2.52 -8.56
C LYS A 15 4.37 -3.14 -8.72
N SER A 16 5.18 -2.62 -9.65
CA SER A 16 6.56 -3.10 -9.82
C SER A 16 7.41 -2.84 -8.57
N THR A 17 7.18 -1.73 -7.87
CA THR A 17 7.88 -1.43 -6.61
C THR A 17 7.52 -2.44 -5.51
N ILE A 18 6.25 -2.85 -5.42
CA ILE A 18 5.79 -3.88 -4.49
C ILE A 18 6.49 -5.23 -4.78
N GLU A 19 6.65 -5.60 -6.05
CA GLU A 19 7.37 -6.82 -6.44
C GLU A 19 8.84 -6.79 -6.01
N VAL A 20 9.51 -5.64 -6.16
CA VAL A 20 10.89 -5.47 -5.67
C VAL A 20 10.95 -5.56 -4.14
N ILE A 21 10.03 -4.93 -3.42
CA ILE A 21 9.99 -5.00 -1.95
C ILE A 21 9.74 -6.45 -1.49
N GLU A 22 8.87 -7.20 -2.18
CA GLU A 22 8.62 -8.62 -1.94
C GLU A 22 9.89 -9.47 -2.14
N GLN A 23 10.65 -9.20 -3.20
CA GLN A 23 11.89 -9.93 -3.50
C GLN A 23 13.00 -9.66 -2.48
N TYR A 24 13.01 -8.48 -1.87
CA TYR A 24 14.06 -8.04 -0.95
C TYR A 24 13.52 -7.69 0.46
N LYS A 25 12.62 -8.53 1.00
CA LYS A 25 11.99 -8.33 2.33
C LYS A 25 12.97 -8.17 3.49
N GLU A 26 14.15 -8.79 3.43
CA GLU A 26 15.17 -8.63 4.47
C GLU A 26 15.82 -7.24 4.45
N GLN A 27 15.75 -6.54 3.31
CA GLN A 27 16.33 -5.22 3.13
C GLN A 27 15.28 -4.12 3.29
N PHE A 28 14.05 -4.35 2.86
CA PHE A 28 12.99 -3.34 2.80
C PHE A 28 11.78 -3.72 3.66
N ASN A 29 11.29 -2.73 4.38
CA ASN A 29 10.02 -2.78 5.10
C ASN A 29 9.04 -1.80 4.47
N LEU A 30 7.91 -2.29 3.98
CA LEU A 30 6.85 -1.43 3.49
C LEU A 30 6.15 -0.77 4.67
N TYR A 31 6.55 0.46 4.97
CA TYR A 31 6.11 1.16 6.18
C TYR A 31 4.79 1.92 5.97
N ALA A 32 4.62 2.52 4.79
CA ALA A 32 3.43 3.27 4.45
C ALA A 32 3.06 3.10 2.98
N VAL A 33 1.77 3.10 2.67
CA VAL A 33 1.25 3.06 1.29
C VAL A 33 0.15 4.09 1.09
N THR A 34 0.04 4.60 -0.13
CA THR A 34 -1.14 5.37 -0.56
C THR A 34 -1.78 4.78 -1.81
N CYS A 35 -3.08 4.91 -1.93
CA CYS A 35 -3.81 4.70 -3.18
C CYS A 35 -4.82 5.84 -3.41
N ASN A 36 -5.21 6.06 -4.67
CA ASN A 36 -6.31 6.95 -4.97
C ASN A 36 -7.64 6.18 -4.92
N LYS A 37 -7.99 5.51 -6.03
CA LYS A 37 -9.26 4.80 -6.16
C LYS A 37 -9.12 3.28 -6.10
N ASN A 38 -8.00 2.67 -6.47
CA ASN A 38 -7.96 1.21 -6.65
C ASN A 38 -7.77 0.43 -5.34
N THR A 39 -8.84 0.37 -4.54
CA THR A 39 -8.83 -0.27 -3.22
C THR A 39 -8.68 -1.79 -3.27
N VAL A 40 -9.11 -2.46 -4.33
CA VAL A 40 -8.92 -3.92 -4.48
C VAL A 40 -7.43 -4.28 -4.50
N VAL A 41 -6.62 -3.50 -5.21
CA VAL A 41 -5.15 -3.69 -5.19
C VAL A 41 -4.57 -3.31 -3.83
N LEU A 42 -5.12 -2.28 -3.17
CA LEU A 42 -4.69 -1.90 -1.83
C LEU A 42 -4.90 -3.06 -0.83
N ASP A 43 -6.07 -3.72 -0.82
CA ASP A 43 -6.36 -4.85 0.08
C ASP A 43 -5.35 -6.00 -0.08
N SER A 44 -4.96 -6.30 -1.32
CA SER A 44 -3.92 -7.29 -1.60
C SER A 44 -2.56 -6.87 -1.01
N ILE A 45 -2.22 -5.58 -1.05
CA ILE A 45 -0.97 -5.08 -0.46
C ILE A 45 -1.06 -5.12 1.08
N LEU A 46 -2.18 -4.72 1.67
CA LEU A 46 -2.36 -4.69 3.13
C LEU A 46 -2.27 -6.10 3.73
N SER A 47 -2.92 -7.09 3.11
CA SER A 47 -2.86 -8.49 3.55
C SER A 47 -1.47 -9.11 3.45
N ARG A 48 -0.65 -8.68 2.47
CA ARG A 48 0.70 -9.22 2.25
C ARG A 48 1.79 -8.58 3.11
N PHE A 49 1.68 -7.27 3.38
CA PHE A 49 2.77 -6.50 3.99
C PHE A 49 2.42 -5.87 5.33
N ALA A 50 1.14 -5.77 5.68
CA ALA A 50 0.66 -5.14 6.92
C ALA A 50 1.39 -3.80 7.25
N PRO A 51 1.44 -2.83 6.32
CA PRO A 51 2.16 -1.59 6.54
C PRO A 51 1.55 -0.82 7.72
N ARG A 52 2.38 -0.06 8.44
CA ARG A 52 1.92 0.74 9.59
C ARG A 52 0.90 1.81 9.20
N PHE A 53 0.99 2.33 7.98
CA PHE A 53 0.06 3.33 7.47
C PHE A 53 -0.47 2.98 6.08
N ALA A 54 -1.77 3.16 5.91
CA ALA A 54 -2.45 3.10 4.63
C ALA A 54 -3.32 4.34 4.45
N LEU A 55 -3.11 5.07 3.35
CA LEU A 55 -3.86 6.28 3.05
C LEU A 55 -4.62 6.12 1.74
N ILE A 56 -5.89 6.54 1.75
CA ILE A 56 -6.74 6.58 0.57
C ILE A 56 -7.06 8.04 0.27
N SER A 57 -6.61 8.52 -0.88
CA SER A 57 -6.80 9.93 -1.28
C SER A 57 -8.23 10.23 -1.71
N ASP A 58 -8.95 9.23 -2.21
CA ASP A 58 -10.36 9.35 -2.59
C ASP A 58 -11.25 9.40 -1.34
N LYS A 59 -12.05 10.46 -1.19
CA LYS A 59 -12.85 10.70 0.01
C LYS A 59 -13.92 9.62 0.25
N GLU A 60 -14.61 9.20 -0.81
CA GLU A 60 -15.69 8.21 -0.69
C GLU A 60 -15.12 6.85 -0.30
N ARG A 61 -14.04 6.42 -0.95
CA ARG A 61 -13.39 5.15 -0.59
C ARG A 61 -12.73 5.19 0.78
N CYS A 62 -12.15 6.32 1.17
CA CYS A 62 -11.61 6.51 2.51
C CYS A 62 -12.70 6.36 3.58
N HIS A 63 -13.90 6.92 3.34
CA HIS A 63 -15.03 6.74 4.25
C HIS A 63 -15.47 5.28 4.37
N TYR A 64 -15.58 4.57 3.24
CA TYR A 64 -15.90 3.13 3.21
C TYR A 64 -14.88 2.28 4.00
N TYR A 65 -13.59 2.59 3.92
CA TYR A 65 -12.57 1.87 4.69
C TYR A 65 -12.69 2.13 6.19
N LYS A 66 -12.96 3.37 6.60
CA LYS A 66 -13.13 3.73 8.02
C LYS A 66 -14.36 3.08 8.67
N SER A 67 -15.38 2.70 7.89
CA SER A 67 -16.53 1.97 8.42
C SER A 67 -16.31 0.45 8.48
N THR A 68 -15.31 -0.06 7.78
CA THR A 68 -15.07 -1.51 7.58
C THR A 68 -13.92 -2.04 8.44
N TYR A 69 -12.97 -1.19 8.83
CA TYR A 69 -11.80 -1.48 9.66
C TYR A 69 -11.78 -0.59 10.90
#